data_AF-A0A812RCD5-F1
#
_entry.id   AF-A0A812RCD5-F1
#
_cell.length_a   1.000
_cell.length_b   1.000
_cell.length_c   1.000
_cell.angle_alpha   90.00
_cell.angle_beta   90.00
_cell.angle_gamma   90.00
#
_symmetry.space_group_name_H-M   'P 1'
#
loop_
_entity.id
_entity.type
_entity.pdbx_description
1 polymer ?
#
loop_
_entity_poly.entity_id
_entity_poly.type
_entity_poly.pdbx_seq_one_letter_code
_entity_poly.pdbx_strand_id
1 'polypeptide(L)'
;MLLRPALRTPPGSDQPLLFPRVVFRSSDQTHYFNCPYQLGSGSAPVEAPDFIRVRVRTGDLVIAATDGVFDNLFDHQVQAIVAQQLAKAWSVGAPVSPHLSGLATSIAKQAQRIGQQEDNKDIITPFALAAHSEGLSFRGGKLDDTTVVVGLVCGDLASGEGKEAELLHNFR
;
A
#
# COMPACT_ATOMS: atom_id res chain seq x y z
N MET A 1 1.16 3.93 0.68
CA MET A 1 2.47 3.31 1.02
C MET A 1 3.54 3.68 -0.01
N LEU A 2 4.80 3.71 0.42
CA LEU A 2 5.99 3.92 -0.42
C LEU A 2 6.80 2.62 -0.41
N LEU A 3 7.09 2.08 -1.60
CA LEU A 3 7.92 0.90 -1.79
C LEU A 3 9.23 1.28 -2.46
N ARG A 4 10.33 0.61 -2.08
CA ARG A 4 11.63 0.70 -2.73
C ARG A 4 12.01 -0.66 -3.32
N PRO A 5 11.83 -0.87 -4.62
CA PRO A 5 12.27 -2.07 -5.31
C PRO A 5 13.79 -2.14 -5.40
N ALA A 6 14.35 -3.31 -5.11
CA ALA A 6 15.75 -3.61 -5.31
C ALA A 6 15.91 -5.07 -5.74
N LEU A 7 16.82 -5.33 -6.67
CA LEU A 7 17.21 -6.70 -6.97
C LEU A 7 18.01 -7.27 -5.80
N ARG A 8 17.65 -8.48 -5.37
CA ARG A 8 18.36 -9.23 -4.34
C ARG A 8 18.56 -10.66 -4.82
N THR A 9 19.73 -11.20 -4.56
CA THR A 9 20.04 -12.61 -4.80
C THR A 9 19.88 -13.37 -3.49
N PRO A 10 18.85 -14.24 -3.35
CA PRO A 10 18.69 -15.04 -2.15
C PRO A 10 19.88 -15.99 -1.92
N PRO A 11 20.21 -16.35 -0.67
CA PRO A 11 21.21 -17.38 -0.41
C PRO A 11 20.88 -18.68 -1.16
N GLY A 12 21.85 -19.22 -1.91
CA GLY A 12 21.68 -20.46 -2.67
C GLY A 12 20.97 -20.32 -4.03
N SER A 13 20.72 -19.10 -4.50
CA SER A 13 20.22 -18.82 -5.86
C SER A 13 21.24 -18.01 -6.65
N ASP A 14 21.37 -18.27 -7.95
CA ASP A 14 22.15 -17.42 -8.87
C ASP A 14 21.27 -16.38 -9.59
N GLN A 15 19.95 -16.47 -9.40
CA GLN A 15 19.01 -15.56 -10.05
C GLN A 15 18.58 -14.43 -9.11
N PRO A 16 18.77 -13.16 -9.51
CA PRO A 16 18.28 -12.02 -8.74
C PRO A 16 16.75 -11.94 -8.83
N LEU A 17 16.11 -11.71 -7.69
CA LEU A 17 14.67 -11.46 -7.57
C LEU A 17 14.42 -10.01 -7.24
N LEU A 18 13.35 -9.44 -7.80
CA LEU A 18 12.90 -8.11 -7.41
C LEU A 18 12.28 -8.17 -6.01
N PHE A 19 12.83 -7.38 -5.09
CA PHE A 19 12.39 -7.29 -3.71
C PHE A 19 11.94 -5.86 -3.37
N PRO A 20 10.66 -5.53 -3.57
CA PRO A 20 10.07 -4.27 -3.11
C PRO A 20 9.98 -4.26 -1.59
N ARG A 21 10.64 -3.31 -0.92
CA ARG A 21 10.54 -3.12 0.54
C ARG A 21 9.64 -1.94 0.86
N VAL A 22 8.77 -2.06 1.87
CA VAL A 22 8.07 -0.90 2.45
C VAL A 22 9.09 0.07 3.05
N VAL A 23 9.09 1.30 2.55
CA VAL A 23 9.86 2.42 3.12
C VAL A 23 8.98 3.24 4.04
N PHE A 24 7.71 3.39 3.69
CA PHE A 24 6.76 4.16 4.46
C PHE A 24 5.34 3.62 4.26
N ARG A 25 4.54 3.58 5.32
CA ARG A 25 3.10 3.30 5.32
C ARG A 25 2.44 4.38 6.18
N SER A 26 1.43 5.05 5.63
CA SER A 26 0.61 5.98 6.42
C SER A 26 -0.18 5.19 7.45
N SER A 27 -0.47 5.82 8.58
CA SER A 27 -1.45 5.29 9.53
C SER A 27 -2.86 5.64 9.06
N ASP A 28 -3.83 4.81 9.43
CA ASP A 28 -5.23 5.08 9.13
C ASP A 28 -5.75 6.08 10.17
N GLN A 29 -6.54 7.07 9.74
CA GLN A 29 -7.10 8.11 10.61
C GLN A 29 -8.55 7.78 10.95
N THR A 30 -8.82 7.37 12.19
CA THR A 30 -10.12 6.85 12.62
C THR A 30 -10.52 7.38 14.01
N HIS A 31 -11.82 7.43 14.29
CA HIS A 31 -12.34 7.68 15.64
C HIS A 31 -12.26 6.43 16.52
N TYR A 32 -12.58 5.30 15.90
CA TYR A 32 -12.54 3.94 16.45
C TYR A 32 -12.56 2.97 15.26
N PHE A 33 -12.50 1.67 15.55
CA PHE A 33 -12.45 0.64 14.52
C PHE A 33 -13.55 0.80 13.46
N ASN A 34 -13.14 0.77 12.18
CA ASN A 34 -14.00 0.90 11.02
C ASN A 34 -14.86 2.20 10.99
N CYS A 35 -14.41 3.27 11.67
CA CYS A 35 -15.02 4.59 11.64
C CYS A 35 -13.97 5.65 11.26
N PRO A 36 -13.70 5.84 9.95
CA PRO A 36 -12.68 6.78 9.48
C PRO A 36 -13.09 8.23 9.69
N TYR A 37 -12.08 9.10 9.84
CA TYR A 37 -12.28 10.54 9.71
C TYR A 37 -12.80 10.84 8.30
N GLN A 38 -13.81 11.70 8.20
CA GLN A 38 -14.51 11.92 6.94
C GLN A 38 -14.98 13.35 6.79
N LEU A 39 -14.87 13.87 5.57
CA LEU A 39 -15.44 15.17 5.22
C LEU A 39 -16.94 15.00 4.96
N GLY A 40 -17.75 15.49 5.89
CA GLY A 40 -19.21 15.52 5.75
C GLY A 40 -19.73 16.83 5.15
N SER A 41 -20.92 16.79 4.56
CA SER A 41 -21.66 17.98 4.13
C SER A 41 -22.38 18.71 5.28
N GLY A 42 -22.36 18.14 6.49
CA GLY A 42 -22.96 18.71 7.69
C GLY A 42 -22.07 19.77 8.35
N SER A 43 -22.58 20.35 9.44
CA SER A 43 -21.87 21.36 10.25
C SER A 43 -20.94 20.76 11.32
N ALA A 44 -20.70 19.44 11.29
CA ALA A 44 -19.78 18.80 12.21
C ALA A 44 -18.35 19.33 11.99
N PRO A 45 -17.58 19.56 13.06
CA PRO A 45 -16.19 19.96 12.93
C PRO A 45 -15.41 18.85 12.20
N VAL A 46 -14.61 19.25 11.22
CA VAL A 46 -13.74 18.35 10.45
C VAL A 46 -12.47 18.08 11.24
N GLU A 47 -12.08 16.82 11.34
CA GLU A 47 -10.81 16.42 11.94
C GLU A 47 -9.63 16.92 11.10
N ALA A 48 -8.56 17.36 11.78
CA ALA A 48 -7.36 17.81 11.07
C ALA A 48 -6.70 16.62 10.34
N PRO A 49 -6.38 16.75 9.04
CA PRO A 49 -5.67 15.70 8.31
C PRO A 49 -4.23 15.60 8.79
N ASP A 50 -3.63 14.42 8.63
CA ASP A 50 -2.20 14.24 8.87
C ASP A 50 -1.39 14.85 7.74
N PHE A 51 -0.35 15.61 8.10
CA PHE A 51 0.61 16.17 7.15
C PHE A 51 1.90 15.36 7.21
N ILE A 52 2.13 14.57 6.16
CA ILE A 52 3.27 13.64 6.10
C ILE A 52 4.23 14.06 4.99
N ARG A 53 5.52 14.15 5.32
CA ARG A 53 6.60 14.37 4.36
C ARG A 53 7.56 13.20 4.39
N VAL A 54 7.78 12.57 3.24
CA VAL A 54 8.66 11.40 3.11
C VAL A 54 9.72 11.68 2.05
N ARG A 55 10.98 11.40 2.38
CA ARG A 55 12.07 11.43 1.39
C ARG A 55 11.92 10.27 0.41
N VAL A 56 11.86 10.59 -0.87
CA VAL A 56 11.80 9.63 -1.96
C VAL A 56 13.12 9.55 -2.71
N ARG A 57 13.32 8.47 -3.46
CA ARG A 57 14.44 8.26 -4.39
C ARG A 57 13.90 7.87 -5.75
N THR A 58 14.63 8.20 -6.81
CA THR A 58 14.34 7.70 -8.15
C THR A 58 14.20 6.18 -8.13
N GLY A 59 13.12 5.67 -8.72
CA GLY A 59 12.75 4.25 -8.70
C GLY A 59 11.85 3.85 -7.54
N ASP A 60 11.61 4.70 -6.54
CA ASP A 60 10.60 4.40 -5.52
C ASP A 60 9.19 4.38 -6.15
N LEU A 61 8.32 3.51 -5.64
CA LEU A 61 6.93 3.38 -6.05
C LEU A 61 6.02 3.94 -4.96
N VAL A 62 5.15 4.88 -5.33
CA VAL A 62 4.07 5.39 -4.48
C VAL A 62 2.80 4.62 -4.82
N ILE A 63 2.20 3.96 -3.84
CA ILE A 63 0.92 3.27 -3.98
C ILE A 63 -0.06 3.95 -3.02
N ALA A 64 -1.05 4.63 -3.56
CA ALA A 64 -2.19 5.14 -2.81
C ALA A 64 -3.41 4.30 -3.15
N ALA A 65 -4.20 3.91 -2.15
CA ALA A 65 -5.37 3.10 -2.36
C ALA A 65 -6.40 3.33 -1.25
N THR A 66 -7.66 2.99 -1.52
CA THR A 66 -8.72 2.95 -0.51
C THR A 66 -8.51 1.79 0.46
N ASP A 67 -9.24 1.82 1.58
CA ASP A 67 -9.30 0.74 2.57
C ASP A 67 -9.74 -0.59 1.94
N GLY A 68 -10.58 -0.59 0.91
CA GLY A 68 -10.92 -1.81 0.15
C GLY A 68 -9.72 -2.64 -0.33
N VAL A 69 -8.53 -2.02 -0.47
CA VAL A 69 -7.26 -2.76 -0.68
C VAL A 69 -6.64 -3.22 0.62
N PHE A 70 -6.40 -2.29 1.54
CA PHE A 70 -5.59 -2.56 2.74
C PHE A 70 -6.32 -3.36 3.81
N ASP A 71 -7.65 -3.41 3.75
CA ASP A 71 -8.48 -4.30 4.56
C ASP A 71 -8.35 -5.76 4.13
N ASN A 72 -8.04 -6.00 2.85
CA ASN A 72 -8.04 -7.32 2.24
C ASN A 72 -6.64 -7.86 1.93
N LEU A 73 -5.63 -6.98 1.79
CA LEU A 73 -4.27 -7.37 1.44
C LEU A 73 -3.26 -6.88 2.47
N PHE A 74 -2.43 -7.79 2.95
CA PHE A 74 -1.24 -7.44 3.72
C PHE A 74 -0.19 -6.76 2.83
N ASP A 75 0.65 -5.93 3.44
CA ASP A 75 1.78 -5.26 2.77
C ASP A 75 2.65 -6.24 1.96
N HIS A 76 2.94 -7.43 2.51
CA HIS A 76 3.75 -8.44 1.83
C HIS A 76 3.07 -9.01 0.57
N GLN A 77 1.74 -9.05 0.53
CA GLN A 77 1.00 -9.47 -0.66
C GLN A 77 1.07 -8.38 -1.74
N VAL A 78 0.96 -7.11 -1.36
CA VAL A 78 1.16 -5.98 -2.28
C VAL A 78 2.60 -5.99 -2.83
N GLN A 79 3.61 -6.20 -1.97
CA GLN A 79 5.01 -6.33 -2.37
C GLN A 79 5.22 -7.49 -3.36
N ALA A 80 4.56 -8.64 -3.14
CA ALA A 80 4.63 -9.79 -4.04
C ALA A 80 4.03 -9.49 -5.42
N ILE A 81 2.89 -8.79 -5.49
CA ILE A 81 2.26 -8.37 -6.75
C ILE A 81 3.20 -7.43 -7.52
N VAL A 82 3.81 -6.47 -6.82
CA VAL A 82 4.80 -5.54 -7.42
C VAL A 82 6.00 -6.31 -7.96
N ALA A 83 6.55 -7.26 -7.18
CA ALA A 83 7.66 -8.10 -7.62
C ALA A 83 7.29 -8.87 -8.89
N GLN A 84 6.13 -9.53 -8.92
CA GLN A 84 5.67 -10.32 -10.05
C GLN A 84 5.47 -9.49 -11.31
N GLN A 85 4.83 -8.32 -11.20
CA GLN A 85 4.51 -7.47 -12.35
C GLN A 85 5.74 -6.77 -12.93
N LEU A 86 6.68 -6.35 -12.09
CA LEU A 86 7.80 -5.51 -12.52
C LEU A 86 9.12 -6.26 -12.71
N ALA A 87 9.27 -7.48 -12.16
CA ALA A 87 10.55 -8.20 -12.17
C ALA A 87 11.19 -8.30 -13.55
N LYS A 88 10.42 -8.60 -14.60
CA LYS A 88 10.95 -8.74 -15.97
C LYS A 88 11.48 -7.43 -16.52
N ALA A 89 10.74 -6.34 -16.36
CA ALA A 89 11.20 -5.02 -16.84
C ALA A 89 12.42 -4.56 -16.02
N TRP A 90 12.38 -4.78 -14.70
CA TRP A 90 13.43 -4.36 -13.79
C TRP A 90 14.76 -5.11 -14.00
N SER A 91 14.71 -6.42 -14.24
CA SER A 91 15.90 -7.26 -14.39
C SER A 91 16.73 -6.92 -15.63
N VAL A 92 16.08 -6.41 -16.68
CA VAL A 92 16.74 -6.02 -17.93
C VAL A 92 16.92 -4.50 -18.07
N GLY A 93 16.59 -3.73 -17.02
CA GLY A 93 16.66 -2.27 -17.05
C GLY A 93 15.70 -1.60 -18.03
N ALA A 94 14.61 -2.28 -18.40
CA ALA A 94 13.58 -1.72 -19.28
C ALA A 94 12.69 -0.70 -18.52
N PRO A 95 12.06 0.25 -19.23
CA PRO A 95 11.11 1.17 -18.63
C PRO A 95 9.97 0.43 -17.92
N VAL A 96 9.73 0.78 -16.65
CA VAL A 96 8.65 0.18 -15.86
C VAL A 96 7.31 0.91 -16.03
N SER A 97 7.32 2.15 -16.54
CA SER A 97 6.14 2.98 -16.74
C SER A 97 4.99 2.29 -17.48
N PRO A 98 5.22 1.52 -18.57
CA PRO A 98 4.15 0.79 -19.26
C PRO A 98 3.44 -0.26 -18.40
N HIS A 99 4.06 -0.72 -17.32
CA HIS A 99 3.52 -1.76 -16.44
C HIS A 99 2.70 -1.20 -15.26
N LEU A 100 2.74 0.11 -14.99
CA LEU A 100 2.14 0.69 -13.79
C LEU A 100 0.61 0.57 -13.76
N SER A 101 -0.05 0.72 -14.91
CA SER A 101 -1.51 0.52 -15.02
C SER A 101 -1.92 -0.94 -14.78
N GLY A 102 -1.13 -1.88 -15.33
CA GLY A 102 -1.31 -3.31 -15.07
C GLY A 102 -1.11 -3.66 -13.60
N LEU A 103 -0.11 -3.05 -12.96
CA LEU A 103 0.16 -3.21 -11.53
C LEU A 103 -1.02 -2.71 -10.67
N ALA A 104 -1.52 -1.50 -10.93
CA ALA A 104 -2.68 -0.95 -10.22
C ALA A 104 -3.90 -1.89 -10.35
N THR A 105 -4.15 -2.38 -11.57
CA THR A 105 -5.23 -3.34 -11.86
C THR A 105 -5.05 -4.65 -11.12
N SER A 106 -3.82 -5.19 -11.05
CA SER A 106 -3.54 -6.44 -10.34
C SER A 106 -3.77 -6.32 -8.84
N ILE A 107 -3.36 -5.20 -8.23
CA ILE A 107 -3.61 -4.93 -6.80
C ILE A 107 -5.13 -4.87 -6.56
N ALA A 108 -5.85 -4.07 -7.33
CA ALA A 108 -7.29 -3.90 -7.19
C ALA A 108 -8.04 -5.24 -7.35
N LYS A 109 -7.73 -6.02 -8.39
CA LYS A 109 -8.36 -7.32 -8.63
C LYS A 109 -8.08 -8.32 -7.53
N GLN A 110 -6.85 -8.37 -7.01
CA GLN A 110 -6.53 -9.28 -5.93
C GLN A 110 -7.25 -8.89 -4.63
N ALA A 111 -7.32 -7.60 -4.31
CA ALA A 111 -8.08 -7.10 -3.16
C ALA A 111 -9.56 -7.47 -3.28
N GLN A 112 -10.20 -7.20 -4.43
CA GLN A 112 -11.60 -7.57 -4.67
C GLN A 112 -11.84 -9.08 -4.58
N ARG A 113 -10.93 -9.90 -5.14
CA ARG A 113 -11.03 -11.37 -5.07
C ARG A 113 -10.98 -11.89 -3.63
N ILE A 114 -10.18 -11.25 -2.77
CA ILE A 114 -10.14 -11.58 -1.35
C ILE A 114 -11.39 -11.03 -0.64
N GLY A 115 -11.78 -9.78 -0.92
CA GLY A 115 -12.98 -9.15 -0.36
C GLY A 115 -14.27 -9.93 -0.63
N GLN A 116 -14.40 -10.56 -1.80
CA GLN A 116 -15.54 -11.43 -2.17
C GLN A 116 -15.59 -12.75 -1.39
N GLN A 117 -14.54 -13.13 -0.67
CA GLN A 117 -14.51 -14.36 0.15
C GLN A 117 -14.98 -14.05 1.58
N GLU A 118 -16.12 -13.38 1.68
CA GLU A 118 -16.81 -13.13 2.94
C GLU A 118 -17.08 -14.46 3.66
N ASP A 119 -17.00 -14.45 4.99
CA ASP A 119 -17.22 -15.61 5.83
C ASP A 119 -16.27 -16.82 5.65
N ASN A 120 -15.28 -16.74 4.76
CA ASN A 120 -14.31 -17.82 4.55
C ASN A 120 -13.31 -17.91 5.71
N LYS A 121 -13.45 -18.94 6.55
CA LYS A 121 -12.58 -19.19 7.73
C LYS A 121 -11.11 -19.47 7.39
N ASP A 122 -10.81 -19.88 6.17
CA ASP A 122 -9.45 -20.20 5.73
C ASP A 122 -8.71 -18.95 5.21
N ILE A 123 -9.42 -17.81 5.12
CA ILE A 123 -8.88 -16.53 4.68
C ILE A 123 -8.73 -15.61 5.89
N ILE A 124 -7.49 -15.21 6.14
CA ILE A 124 -7.13 -14.20 7.14
C ILE A 124 -6.79 -12.93 6.38
N THR A 125 -7.45 -11.83 6.75
CA THR A 125 -7.22 -10.49 6.18
C THR A 125 -6.78 -9.51 7.25
N PRO A 126 -6.13 -8.40 6.89
CA PRO A 126 -5.83 -7.31 7.83
C PRO A 126 -7.06 -6.84 8.60
N PHE A 127 -8.20 -6.65 7.91
CA PHE A 127 -9.44 -6.22 8.56
C PHE A 127 -9.96 -7.25 9.55
N ALA A 128 -9.97 -8.54 9.19
CA ALA A 128 -10.38 -9.59 10.11
C ALA A 128 -9.50 -9.59 11.37
N LEU A 129 -8.17 -9.47 11.24
CA LEU A 129 -7.28 -9.40 12.41
C LEU A 129 -7.55 -8.18 13.28
N ALA A 130 -7.76 -7.01 12.66
CA ALA A 130 -8.08 -5.78 13.38
C ALA A 130 -9.43 -5.89 14.12
N ALA A 131 -10.46 -6.44 13.48
CA ALA A 131 -11.75 -6.70 14.11
C ALA A 131 -11.62 -7.61 15.35
N HIS A 132 -10.85 -8.69 15.26
CA HIS A 132 -10.61 -9.57 16.41
C HIS A 132 -9.86 -8.88 17.54
N SER A 133 -8.94 -7.96 17.23
CA SER A 133 -8.22 -7.19 18.25
C SER A 133 -9.14 -6.25 19.04
N GLU A 134 -10.28 -5.89 18.45
CA GLU A 134 -11.36 -5.09 19.06
C GLU A 134 -12.44 -5.98 19.73
N GLY A 135 -12.21 -7.30 19.80
CA GLY A 135 -13.16 -8.26 20.36
C GLY A 135 -14.35 -8.59 19.46
N LEU A 136 -14.29 -8.21 18.18
CA LEU A 136 -15.34 -8.50 17.20
C LEU A 136 -15.05 -9.83 16.49
N SER A 137 -16.09 -10.65 16.30
CA SER A 137 -16.01 -11.86 15.50
C SER A 137 -16.20 -11.50 14.02
N PHE A 138 -15.12 -11.54 13.23
CA PHE A 138 -15.15 -11.31 11.78
C PHE A 138 -14.24 -12.31 11.06
N ARG A 139 -14.64 -12.87 9.92
CA ARG A 139 -13.80 -13.83 9.17
C ARG A 139 -13.94 -13.61 7.66
N GLY A 140 -12.90 -13.99 6.92
CA GLY A 140 -12.87 -13.82 5.46
C GLY A 140 -12.48 -12.42 5.02
N GLY A 141 -12.86 -12.08 3.79
CA GLY A 141 -12.69 -10.76 3.20
C GLY A 141 -13.75 -9.75 3.63
N LYS A 142 -13.46 -8.47 3.41
CA LYS A 142 -14.41 -7.35 3.52
C LYS A 142 -14.66 -6.81 2.11
N LEU A 143 -15.84 -7.04 1.54
CA LEU A 143 -16.17 -6.53 0.20
C LEU A 143 -16.34 -5.01 0.26
N ASP A 144 -15.58 -4.28 -0.56
CA ASP A 144 -15.57 -2.81 -0.54
C ASP A 144 -15.18 -2.20 -1.89
N ASP A 145 -15.52 -0.93 -2.08
CA ASP A 145 -15.11 -0.14 -3.24
C ASP A 145 -13.58 0.02 -3.25
N THR A 146 -12.97 -0.43 -4.35
CA THR A 146 -11.52 -0.59 -4.44
C THR A 146 -10.94 0.35 -5.49
N THR A 147 -10.13 1.32 -5.04
CA THR A 147 -9.38 2.22 -5.92
C THR A 147 -7.89 2.13 -5.63
N VAL A 148 -7.07 2.10 -6.69
CA VAL A 148 -5.60 2.06 -6.61
C VAL A 148 -4.99 3.08 -7.56
N VAL A 149 -4.04 3.87 -7.05
CA VAL A 149 -3.17 4.76 -7.83
C VAL A 149 -1.73 4.34 -7.59
N VAL A 150 -0.98 4.15 -8.67
CA VAL A 150 0.45 3.81 -8.63
C VAL A 150 1.24 4.90 -9.34
N GLY A 151 2.21 5.49 -8.64
CA GLY A 151 3.17 6.45 -9.16
C GLY A 151 4.59 5.90 -9.09
N LEU A 152 5.40 6.25 -10.09
CA LEU A 152 6.85 6.00 -10.07
C LEU A 152 7.55 7.33 -9.81
N VAL A 153 8.47 7.33 -8.85
CA VAL A 153 9.37 8.47 -8.63
C VAL A 153 10.43 8.45 -9.72
N CYS A 154 10.33 9.38 -10.65
CA CYS A 154 11.35 9.65 -11.65
C CYS A 154 12.31 10.72 -11.12
N GLY A 155 13.58 10.66 -11.51
CA GLY A 155 14.50 11.75 -11.25
C GLY A 155 14.25 12.87 -12.27
N ASP A 156 14.22 14.12 -11.82
CA ASP A 156 14.39 15.27 -12.68
C ASP A 156 15.88 15.67 -12.72
N LEU A 157 16.31 16.27 -13.85
CA LEU A 157 17.61 16.94 -14.02
C LEU A 157 17.83 18.12 -13.06
N ALA A 158 16.83 18.48 -12.24
CA ALA A 158 16.90 19.51 -11.22
C ALA A 158 16.70 18.89 -9.82
N SER A 159 17.71 19.02 -8.99
CA SER A 159 17.78 18.52 -7.62
C SER A 159 16.68 19.09 -6.72
N GLY A 160 15.70 18.27 -6.34
CA GLY A 160 14.79 18.57 -5.25
C GLY A 160 15.44 18.32 -3.89
N GLU A 161 15.52 19.35 -3.04
CA GLU A 161 16.11 19.29 -1.70
C GLU A 161 15.19 18.57 -0.69
N GLY A 162 15.08 17.25 -0.78
CA GLY A 162 14.42 16.46 0.27
C GLY A 162 15.22 16.51 1.58
N LYS A 163 14.88 17.40 2.53
CA LYS A 163 15.43 17.38 3.91
C LYS A 163 14.77 16.30 4.78
N GLU A 164 15.45 15.91 5.86
CA GLU A 164 15.10 14.79 6.74
C GLU A 164 13.87 15.19 7.55
N ALA A 165 12.90 14.29 7.68
CA ALA A 165 11.68 14.58 8.42
C ALA A 165 11.82 14.09 9.87
N GLU A 166 11.56 14.99 10.81
CA GLU A 166 11.00 14.61 12.11
C GLU A 166 9.55 14.18 11.89
N LEU A 167 9.19 13.04 12.48
CA LEU A 167 7.80 12.57 12.55
C LEU A 167 7.03 13.49 13.49
N LEU A 168 6.31 14.46 12.94
CA LEU A 168 5.30 15.23 13.68
C LEU A 168 4.02 14.39 13.70
N HIS A 169 3.91 13.52 14.71
CA HIS A 169 2.65 12.87 15.04
C HIS A 169 1.79 13.83 15.88
N ASN A 170 0.51 13.95 15.53
CA ASN A 170 -0.46 14.77 16.28
C ASN A 170 -1.05 14.04 17.51
N PHE A 171 -0.48 12.90 17.91
CA PHE A 171 -0.94 12.17 19.10
C PHE A 171 -0.20 12.67 20.34
N ARG A 172 -0.96 13.22 21.30
CA ARG A 172 -0.57 13.32 22.72
C ARG A 172 -0.84 12.01 23.42
#